data_AF-A0A7G8QSY8-F1
#
_entry.id   AF-A0A7G8QSY8-F1
#
_cell.length_a   1.000
_cell.length_b   1.000
_cell.length_c   1.000
_cell.angle_alpha   90.00
_cell.angle_beta   90.00
_cell.angle_gamma   90.00
#
_symmetry.space_group_name_H-M   'P 1'
#
loop_
_entity.id
_entity.type
_entity.pdbx_description
1 polymer ?
#
loop_
_entity_poly.entity_id
_entity_poly.type
_entity_poly.pdbx_seq_one_letter_code
_entity_poly.pdbx_strand_id
1 'polypeptide(L)'
;MSKIIAMMYAVMDKRPLRALSLLMALLLAGCIMWDPSRFAAKTSSLEIWHGFLLMWAVCAGVIHGVGFSPRAVHWKGIFCPLIADIVLITGLFFFFF
;
A
#
# COMPACT_ATOMS: atom_id res chain seq x y z
N MET A 1 18.02 -7.24 -15.41
CA MET A 1 17.13 -6.40 -14.57
C MET A 1 15.64 -6.61 -14.83
N SER A 2 15.20 -6.77 -16.08
CA SER A 2 13.80 -6.98 -16.46
C SER A 2 13.15 -8.27 -15.94
N LYS A 3 13.91 -9.37 -15.81
CA LYS A 3 13.37 -10.67 -15.34
C LYS A 3 12.94 -10.65 -13.86
N ILE A 4 13.67 -9.96 -13.00
CA ILE A 4 13.38 -9.90 -11.55
C ILE A 4 12.09 -9.13 -11.31
N ILE A 5 11.94 -7.96 -11.95
CA ILE A 5 10.73 -7.14 -11.86
C ILE A 5 9.52 -7.91 -12.40
N ALA A 6 9.67 -8.62 -13.52
CA ALA A 6 8.60 -9.45 -14.08
C ALA A 6 8.20 -10.61 -13.16
N MET A 7 9.16 -11.28 -12.52
CA MET A 7 8.90 -12.38 -11.59
C MET A 7 8.20 -11.88 -10.32
N MET A 8 8.66 -10.76 -9.74
CA MET A 8 8.00 -10.13 -8.59
C MET A 8 6.55 -9.76 -8.91
N TYR A 9 6.32 -9.14 -10.07
CA TYR A 9 4.97 -8.85 -10.54
C TYR A 9 4.13 -10.11 -10.70
N ALA A 10 4.68 -11.18 -11.29
CA ALA A 10 3.96 -12.45 -11.48
C ALA A 10 3.59 -13.14 -10.16
N VAL A 11 4.45 -13.04 -9.14
CA VAL A 11 4.14 -13.54 -7.79
C VAL A 11 3.01 -12.72 -7.18
N MET A 12 3.14 -11.39 -7.20
CA MET A 12 2.14 -10.47 -6.67
C MET A 12 0.80 -10.56 -7.42
N ASP A 13 0.80 -10.99 -8.68
CA ASP A 13 -0.42 -11.11 -9.49
C ASP A 13 -1.33 -12.29 -9.11
N LYS A 14 -0.94 -13.10 -8.12
CA LYS A 14 -1.79 -14.17 -7.61
C LYS A 14 -3.03 -13.60 -6.92
N ARG A 15 -4.20 -14.14 -7.27
CA ARG A 15 -5.52 -13.79 -6.71
C ARG A 15 -5.53 -13.61 -5.17
N PRO A 16 -4.93 -14.50 -4.34
CA PRO A 16 -4.92 -14.31 -2.89
C PRO A 16 -4.14 -13.07 -2.44
N LEU A 17 -3.00 -12.77 -3.06
CA LEU A 17 -2.19 -11.60 -2.69
C LEU A 17 -2.88 -10.29 -3.09
N ARG A 18 -3.56 -10.28 -4.24
CA ARG A 18 -4.40 -9.14 -4.63
C ARG A 18 -5.53 -8.90 -3.62
N ALA A 19 -6.24 -9.96 -3.21
CA ALA A 19 -7.30 -9.84 -2.21
C ALA A 19 -6.77 -9.36 -0.85
N LEU A 20 -5.59 -9.86 -0.44
CA LEU A 20 -4.92 -9.41 0.77
C LEU A 20 -4.54 -7.93 0.70
N SER A 21 -3.92 -7.49 -0.40
CA SER A 21 -3.57 -6.08 -0.62
C SER A 21 -4.79 -5.17 -0.56
N LEU A 22 -5.90 -5.58 -1.20
CA LEU A 22 -7.16 -4.84 -1.14
C LEU A 22 -7.69 -4.74 0.28
N LEU A 23 -7.71 -5.85 1.02
CA LEU A 23 -8.20 -5.89 2.38
C LEU A 23 -7.36 -5.00 3.31
N MET A 24 -6.03 -5.06 3.20
CA MET A 24 -5.13 -4.21 3.98
C MET A 24 -5.32 -2.74 3.63
N ALA A 25 -5.48 -2.39 2.36
CA ALA A 25 -5.68 -1.01 1.92
C ALA A 25 -7.01 -0.43 2.44
N LEU A 26 -8.10 -1.20 2.35
CA LEU A 26 -9.41 -0.80 2.87
C LEU A 26 -9.40 -0.69 4.38
N LEU A 27 -8.76 -1.63 5.07
CA LEU A 27 -8.63 -1.62 6.52
C LEU A 27 -7.84 -0.39 6.98
N LEU A 28 -6.68 -0.11 6.38
CA LEU A 28 -5.86 1.04 6.75
C LEU A 28 -6.56 2.36 6.46
N ALA A 29 -7.25 2.47 5.32
CA ALA A 29 -8.08 3.63 5.02
C ALA A 29 -9.17 3.82 6.09
N GLY A 30 -9.83 2.74 6.51
CA GLY A 30 -10.76 2.72 7.63
C GLY A 30 -10.11 3.19 8.93
N CYS A 31 -8.93 2.68 9.29
CA CYS A 31 -8.17 3.11 10.47
C CYS A 31 -7.86 4.61 10.46
N ILE A 32 -7.39 5.14 9.33
CA ILE A 32 -7.06 6.57 9.17
C ILE A 32 -8.32 7.43 9.35
N MET A 33 -9.47 7.01 8.81
CA MET A 33 -10.73 7.73 8.96
C MET A 33 -11.34 7.61 10.37
N TRP A 34 -11.14 6.47 11.03
CA TRP A 34 -11.71 6.18 12.34
C TRP A 34 -10.99 6.94 13.47
N ASP A 35 -9.66 6.98 13.43
CA ASP A 35 -8.84 7.73 14.39
C ASP A 35 -7.69 8.46 13.68
N PRO A 36 -7.98 9.62 13.06
CA PRO A 36 -6.99 10.40 12.33
C PRO A 36 -5.90 10.98 13.24
N SER A 37 -6.16 11.08 14.55
CA SER A 37 -5.21 11.67 15.50
C SER A 37 -3.90 10.87 15.59
N ARG A 38 -3.98 9.56 15.37
CA ARG A 38 -2.82 8.65 15.32
C ARG A 38 -1.93 8.85 14.10
N PHE A 39 -2.43 9.42 13.02
CA PHE A 39 -1.65 9.62 11.79
C PHE A 39 -1.31 11.08 11.50
N ALA A 40 -1.88 12.03 12.25
CA ALA A 40 -1.68 13.45 12.03
C ALA A 40 -0.39 13.98 12.68
N ALA A 41 0.39 14.76 11.93
CA ALA A 41 1.75 15.16 12.30
C ALA A 41 1.90 16.10 13.51
N LYS A 42 0.79 16.59 14.07
CA LYS A 42 0.79 17.41 15.29
C LYS A 42 0.28 16.66 16.51
N THR A 43 -0.27 15.46 16.31
CA THR A 43 -0.90 14.65 17.36
C THR A 43 -0.31 13.24 17.44
N SER A 44 0.50 12.83 16.44
CA SER A 44 1.23 11.56 16.44
C SER A 44 2.73 11.76 16.28
N SER A 45 3.48 10.66 16.47
CA SER A 45 4.92 10.60 16.23
C SER A 45 5.31 10.60 14.74
N LEU A 46 4.34 10.64 13.82
CA LEU A 46 4.56 10.56 12.39
C LEU A 46 4.72 11.95 11.78
N GLU A 47 5.79 12.17 11.01
CA GLU A 47 5.89 13.39 10.20
C GLU A 47 4.88 13.43 9.05
N ILE A 48 4.60 14.62 8.51
CA ILE A 48 3.68 14.85 7.39
C ILE A 48 3.96 13.94 6.19
N TRP A 49 5.25 13.67 5.90
CA TRP A 49 5.66 12.80 4.80
C TRP A 49 5.14 11.37 4.92
N HIS A 50 5.01 10.85 6.13
CA HIS A 50 4.45 9.52 6.37
C HIS A 50 2.98 9.45 6.00
N GLY A 51 2.21 10.54 6.20
CA GLY A 51 0.82 10.62 5.75
C GLY A 51 0.69 10.47 4.24
N PHE A 52 1.54 11.16 3.47
CA PHE A 52 1.58 11.00 2.01
C PHE A 52 2.00 9.59 1.58
N LEU A 53 2.96 8.97 2.29
CA LEU A 53 3.39 7.61 2.04
C LEU A 53 2.27 6.59 2.29
N LEU A 54 1.53 6.74 3.39
CA LEU A 54 0.37 5.90 3.71
C LEU A 54 -0.75 6.07 2.67
N MET A 55 -1.03 7.31 2.25
CA MET A 55 -2.02 7.58 1.21
C MET A 55 -1.62 6.93 -0.13
N TRP A 56 -0.36 7.07 -0.53
CA TRP A 56 0.18 6.37 -1.70
C TRP A 56 0.03 4.86 -1.58
N ALA A 57 0.34 4.27 -0.42
CA ALA A 57 0.25 2.83 -0.19
C ALA A 57 -1.20 2.32 -0.26
N VAL A 58 -2.16 3.06 0.30
CA VAL A 58 -3.60 2.75 0.16
C VAL A 58 -4.00 2.77 -1.31
N CYS A 59 -3.66 3.82 -2.06
CA CYS A 59 -3.98 3.89 -3.49
C CYS A 59 -3.33 2.74 -4.29
N ALA A 60 -2.04 2.47 -4.05
CA ALA A 60 -1.31 1.40 -4.72
C ALA A 60 -1.87 0.01 -4.40
N GLY A 61 -2.24 -0.23 -3.14
CA GLY A 61 -2.88 -1.48 -2.70
C GLY A 61 -4.27 -1.68 -3.29
N VAL A 62 -5.07 -0.62 -3.44
CA VAL A 62 -6.36 -0.69 -4.17
C VAL A 62 -6.11 -1.03 -5.64
N ILE A 63 -5.20 -0.34 -6.32
CA ILE A 63 -4.88 -0.56 -7.74
C ILE A 63 -4.47 -2.03 -7.98
N HIS A 64 -3.54 -2.54 -7.15
CA HIS A 64 -3.11 -3.94 -7.23
C HIS A 64 -4.24 -4.91 -6.88
N GLY A 65 -5.00 -4.60 -5.82
CA GLY A 65 -6.04 -5.44 -5.27
C GLY A 65 -7.25 -5.65 -6.18
N VAL A 66 -7.64 -4.64 -6.97
CA VAL A 66 -8.69 -4.78 -8.00
C VAL A 66 -8.20 -5.52 -9.25
N GLY A 67 -6.91 -5.85 -9.33
CA GLY A 67 -6.30 -6.53 -10.47
C GLY A 67 -5.97 -5.61 -11.65
N PHE A 68 -5.87 -4.29 -11.42
CA PHE A 68 -5.42 -3.36 -12.44
C PHE A 68 -3.90 -3.51 -12.64
N SER A 69 -3.48 -3.84 -13.87
CA SER A 69 -2.07 -3.99 -14.23
C SER A 69 -1.64 -2.84 -15.15
N PRO A 70 -0.87 -1.85 -14.65
CA PRO A 70 -0.41 -0.73 -15.46
C PRO A 70 0.45 -1.21 -16.63
N ARG A 71 0.17 -0.78 -17.86
CA ARG A 71 0.94 -1.23 -19.04
C ARG A 71 2.34 -0.62 -19.10
N ALA A 72 2.49 0.64 -18.73
CA ALA A 72 3.76 1.35 -18.84
C ALA A 72 4.70 1.08 -17.65
N VAL A 73 6.00 0.93 -17.93
CA VAL A 73 7.01 0.51 -16.94
C VAL A 73 7.18 1.54 -15.81
N HIS A 74 7.07 2.84 -16.11
CA HIS A 74 7.15 3.88 -15.08
C HIS A 74 6.02 3.75 -14.05
N TRP A 75 4.79 3.45 -14.48
CA TRP A 75 3.66 3.23 -13.59
C TRP A 75 3.78 1.93 -12.79
N LYS A 76 4.42 0.89 -13.34
CA LYS A 76 4.78 -0.31 -12.56
C LYS A 76 5.82 0.01 -11.48
N GLY A 77 6.77 0.91 -11.76
CA GLY A 77 7.70 1.37 -10.72
C GLY A 77 6.99 2.13 -9.60
N ILE A 78 6.14 3.10 -9.97
CA ILE A 78 5.43 3.97 -9.03
C ILE A 78 4.38 3.21 -8.20
N PHE A 79 3.68 2.24 -8.79
CA PHE A 79 2.68 1.42 -8.11
C PHE A 79 3.21 0.00 -7.90
N CYS A 80 4.41 -0.10 -7.35
CA CYS A 80 5.01 -1.39 -7.01
C CYS A 80 4.23 -2.03 -5.84
N PRO A 81 3.52 -3.14 -6.08
CA PRO A 81 2.61 -3.72 -5.07
C PRO A 81 3.35 -4.22 -3.84
N LEU A 82 4.59 -4.71 -3.99
CA LEU A 82 5.37 -5.18 -2.85
C LEU A 82 5.71 -4.05 -1.86
N ILE A 83 6.10 -2.88 -2.38
CA ILE A 83 6.44 -1.74 -1.54
C ILE A 83 5.17 -1.22 -0.85
N ALA A 84 4.05 -1.17 -1.59
CA ALA A 84 2.77 -0.79 -1.03
C ALA A 84 2.36 -1.71 0.12
N ASP A 85 2.41 -3.04 -0.06
CA ASP A 85 2.03 -4.01 0.98
C ASP A 85 2.90 -3.90 2.23
N ILE A 86 4.22 -3.68 2.10
CA ILE A 86 5.11 -3.45 3.26
C ILE A 86 4.67 -2.21 4.04
N VAL A 87 4.37 -1.11 3.33
CA VAL A 87 3.90 0.13 3.96
C VAL A 87 2.53 -0.06 4.60
N LEU A 88 1.60 -0.78 3.94
CA LEU A 88 0.27 -1.10 4.48
C LEU A 88 0.37 -1.90 5.78
N ILE A 89 1.18 -2.96 5.80
CA ILE A 89 1.43 -3.77 7.00
C ILE A 89 2.01 -2.92 8.12
N THR A 90 2.97 -2.05 7.79
CA THR A 90 3.61 -1.16 8.78
C THR A 90 2.61 -0.15 9.35
N GLY A 91 1.77 0.45 8.51
CA GLY A 91 0.73 1.39 8.95
C GLY A 91 -0.35 0.72 9.81
N LEU A 92 -0.75 -0.50 9.46
CA LEU A 92 -1.68 -1.29 10.27
C LEU A 92 -1.06 -1.70 11.61
N PHE A 93 0.20 -2.14 11.60
CA PHE A 93 0.92 -2.49 12.82
C PHE A 93 0.99 -1.29 13.78
N PHE A 94 1.39 -0.12 13.27
CA PHE A 94 1.44 1.13 14.04
C PHE A 94 0.06 1.55 14.59
N PHE A 95 -1.03 1.21 13.91
CA PHE A 95 -2.37 1.50 14.42
C PHE A 95 -2.77 0.57 15.57
N PHE A 96 -2.45 -0.72 15.48
CA PHE A 96 -2.93 -1.71 16.45
C PHE A 96 -1.99 -1.94 17.64
N PHE A 97 -0.70 -1.60 17.51
CA PHE A 97 0.34 -1.82 18.53
C PHE A 97 1.10 -0.53 18.81
#